data_AF-A0A8H4GJM4-F1
#
_entry.id   AF-A0A8H4GJM4-F1
#
_cell.length_a   1.000
_cell.length_b   1.000
_cell.length_c   1.000
_cell.angle_alpha   90.00
_cell.angle_beta   90.00
_cell.angle_gamma   90.00
#
_symmetry.space_group_name_H-M   'P 1'
#
loop_
_entity.id
_entity.type
_entity.pdbx_description
1 polymer ?
#
loop_
_entity_poly.entity_id
_entity_poly.type
_entity_poly.pdbx_seq_one_letter_code
_entity_poly.pdbx_strand_id
1 'polypeptide(L)' 'MAELSKEVVILIVIVGCVVSVLIGYSVHYIATGGFHDDPTEKEMTYEQKEYMRDLRLKNMEILARQAGVKVPRDP' A
#
# COMPACT_ATOMS: atom_id res chain seq x y z
N MET A 1 -4.11 34.37 -40.34
CA MET A 1 -3.76 33.32 -39.37
C MET A 1 -2.86 33.95 -38.34
N ALA A 2 -3.25 33.98 -37.07
CA ALA A 2 -2.47 34.66 -36.04
C ALA A 2 -1.07 34.05 -35.95
N GLU A 3 -0.04 34.86 -36.17
CA GLU A 3 1.35 34.43 -36.10
C GLU A 3 1.72 34.30 -34.61
N LEU A 4 1.58 33.10 -34.07
CA LEU A 4 1.89 32.83 -32.67
C LEU A 4 3.41 32.91 -32.47
N SER A 5 3.86 33.71 -31.49
CA SER A 5 5.26 33.71 -31.07
C SER A 5 5.68 32.30 -30.64
N LYS A 6 6.93 31.92 -30.95
CA LYS A 6 7.52 30.63 -30.55
C LYS A 6 7.38 30.38 -29.05
N GLU A 7 7.49 31.43 -28.24
CA GLU A 7 7.34 31.37 -26.78
C GLU A 7 5.94 30.89 -26.38
N VAL A 8 4.90 31.37 -27.08
CA VAL A 8 3.50 31.00 -26.82
C VAL A 8 3.25 29.54 -27.21
N VAL A 9 3.84 29.08 -28.31
CA VAL A 9 3.76 27.68 -28.74
C VAL A 9 4.37 26.75 -27.68
N ILE A 10 5.55 27.10 -27.16
CA ILE A 10 6.22 26.33 -26.11
C ILE A 10 5.36 26.28 -24.84
N LEU A 11 4.79 27.42 -24.43
CA LEU A 11 3.91 27.49 -23.27
C LEU A 11 2.67 26.60 -23.41
N ILE A 12 2.02 26.62 -24.59
CA ILE A 12 0.85 25.77 -24.86
C ILE A 12 1.22 24.28 -24.76
N VAL A 13 2.39 23.88 -25.28
CA VAL A 13 2.85 22.49 -25.18
C VAL A 13 3.07 22.09 -23.72
N ILE A 14 3.74 22.93 -22.93
CA ILE A 14 3.98 22.67 -21.50
C ILE A 14 2.65 22.53 -20.75
N VAL A 15 1.72 23.46 -20.96
CA VAL A 15 0.39 23.42 -20.33
C VAL A 15 -0.37 22.17 -20.75
N GLY A 16 -0.31 21.80 -22.04
CA GLY A 16 -0.90 20.57 -22.55
C GLY A 16 -0.35 19.31 -21.89
N CYS A 17 0.96 19.25 -21.66
CA CYS A 17 1.59 18.15 -20.92
C CYS A 17 1.15 18.09 -19.46
N VAL A 18 1.02 19.23 -18.78
CA VAL A 18 0.54 19.27 -17.38
C VAL A 18 -0.91 18.78 -17.30
N VAL A 19 -1.78 19.28 -18.19
CA VAL A 19 -3.18 18.89 -18.23
C VAL A 19 -3.35 17.39 -18.54
N SER A 20 -2.57 16.84 -19.48
CA SER A 20 -2.67 15.42 -19.82
C SER A 20 -2.26 14.51 -18.66
N VAL A 21 -1.22 14.88 -17.90
CA VAL A 21 -0.83 14.15 -16.67
C VAL A 21 -1.93 14.20 -15.62
N LEU A 22 -2.55 15.36 -15.39
CA LEU A 22 -3.63 15.51 -14.41
C LEU A 22 -4.89 14.72 -14.80
N ILE A 23 -5.24 14.70 -16.08
CA ILE A 23 -6.35 13.87 -16.59
C ILE A 23 -6.01 12.39 -16.40
N GLY A 24 -4.79 11.97 -16.76
CA GLY A 24 -4.34 10.59 -16.57
C GLY A 24 -4.44 10.14 -15.12
N TYR A 25 -4.01 10.99 -14.18
CA TYR A 25 -4.14 10.71 -12.75
C TYR A 25 -5.61 10.65 -12.29
N SER A 26 -6.45 11.56 -12.77
CA SER A 26 -7.88 11.57 -12.43
C SER A 26 -8.58 10.28 -12.89
N VAL A 27 -8.28 9.81 -14.10
CA VAL A 27 -8.79 8.54 -14.63
C VAL A 27 -8.27 7.36 -13.80
N HIS A 28 -6.96 7.34 -13.49
CA HIS A 28 -6.37 6.33 -12.61
C HIS A 28 -7.07 6.30 -11.26
N TYR A 29 -7.25 7.46 -10.62
CA TYR A 29 -7.90 7.59 -9.32
C TYR A 29 -9.34 7.06 -9.32
N ILE A 30 -10.13 7.39 -10.35
CA ILE A 30 -11.51 6.88 -10.48
C ILE A 30 -11.52 5.36 -10.73
N ALA A 31 -10.57 4.85 -11.53
CA ALA A 31 -10.55 3.45 -11.94
C ALA A 31 -10.00 2.50 -10.86
N THR A 32 -8.97 2.91 -10.11
CA THR A 32 -8.26 2.06 -9.14
C THR A 32 -8.48 2.48 -7.70
N GLY A 33 -9.20 3.58 -7.45
CA GLY A 33 -9.29 4.20 -6.13
C GLY A 33 -8.07 5.04 -5.77
N GLY A 34 -7.13 5.28 -6.69
CA GLY A 34 -5.93 6.08 -6.47
C GLY A 34 -4.69 5.26 -6.14
N PHE A 35 -3.57 5.95 -5.88
CA PHE A 35 -2.42 5.34 -5.20
C PHE A 35 -2.71 5.27 -3.70
N HIS A 36 -3.75 4.53 -3.33
CA HIS A 36 -3.81 4.04 -1.98
C HIS A 36 -2.73 2.97 -1.91
N ASP A 37 -1.67 3.23 -1.13
CA ASP A 37 -0.79 2.19 -0.61
C ASP A 37 -1.68 1.27 0.20
N ASP A 38 -2.35 0.35 -0.50
CA ASP A 38 -3.45 -0.45 -0.03
C ASP A 38 -3.09 -0.99 1.37
N PRO A 39 -3.62 -0.41 2.47
CA PRO A 39 -3.77 -1.15 3.68
C PRO A 39 -5.15 -1.78 3.52
N THR A 40 -5.32 -2.62 2.50
CA THR A 40 -5.96 -3.89 2.81
C THR A 40 -5.05 -4.55 3.83
N GLU A 41 -5.10 -4.07 5.09
CA GLU A 41 -5.27 -4.98 6.19
C GLU A 41 -6.48 -5.81 5.80
N LYS A 42 -6.22 -6.84 5.00
CA LYS A 42 -7.16 -7.92 4.77
C LYS A 42 -7.38 -8.42 6.17
N GLU A 43 -8.50 -8.00 6.76
CA GLU A 43 -8.81 -8.35 8.13
C GLU A 43 -8.73 -9.87 8.19
N MET A 44 -7.73 -10.36 8.93
CA MET A 44 -7.54 -11.79 9.04
C MET A 44 -8.83 -12.38 9.58
N THR A 45 -9.30 -13.46 8.94
CA THR A 45 -10.49 -14.15 9.43
C THR A 45 -10.25 -14.63 10.86
N TYR A 46 -11.32 -14.84 11.63
CA TYR A 46 -11.21 -15.31 13.01
C TYR A 46 -10.33 -16.57 13.12
N GLU A 47 -10.55 -17.54 12.24
CA GLU A 47 -9.75 -18.76 12.11
C GLU A 47 -8.26 -18.48 11.86
N GLN A 48 -7.95 -17.53 10.96
CA GLN A 48 -6.56 -17.15 10.69
C GLN A 48 -5.90 -16.48 11.89
N LYS A 49 -6.64 -15.64 12.62
CA LYS A 49 -6.16 -14.99 13.85
C LYS A 49 -5.88 -16.04 14.94
N GLU A 50 -6.78 -16.99 15.11
CA GLU A 50 -6.64 -18.07 16.09
C GLU A 50 -5.46 -19.00 15.75
N TYR A 51 -5.34 -19.41 14.48
CA TYR A 51 -4.19 -20.18 14.00
C TYR A 51 -2.87 -19.47 14.26
N MET A 52 -2.78 -18.17 13.93
CA MET A 52 -1.55 -17.40 14.14
C MET A 52 -1.23 -17.22 15.62
N ARG A 53 -2.23 -17.11 16.49
CA ARG A 53 -2.03 -17.12 17.95
C ARG A 53 -1.43 -18.44 18.43
N ASP A 54 -2.02 -19.56 18.02
CA ASP A 54 -1.55 -20.90 18.41
C ASP A 54 -0.11 -21.16 17.90
N LEU A 55 0.16 -20.77 16.66
CA LEU A 55 1.50 -20.88 16.07
C LEU A 55 2.54 -20.05 16.84
N ARG A 56 2.18 -18.83 17.27
CA ARG A 56 3.07 -17.99 18.10
C ARG A 56 3.39 -18.64 19.43
N LEU A 57 2.39 -19.22 20.10
CA LEU A 57 2.58 -19.92 21.38
C LEU A 57 3.49 -21.14 21.23
N LYS A 58 3.26 -21.97 20.19
CA LYS A 58 4.12 -23.13 19.88
C LYS A 58 5.56 -22.72 19.60
N ASN A 59 5.76 -21.68 18.80
CA ASN A 59 7.10 -21.19 18.49
C ASN A 59 7.82 -20.67 19.74
N MET A 60 7.11 -19.94 20.61
CA MET A 60 7.66 -19.49 21.89
C MET A 60 8.05 -20.66 22.79
N GLU A 61 7.25 -21.73 22.84
CA GLU A 61 7.57 -22.94 23.60
C GLU A 61 8.83 -23.64 23.07
N ILE A 62 8.97 -23.73 21.73
CA ILE A 62 10.16 -24.30 21.09
C ILE A 62 11.41 -23.45 21.41
N LEU A 63 11.31 -22.13 21.30
CA LEU A 63 12.41 -21.21 21.59
C LEU A 63 12.81 -21.27 23.06
N ALA A 64 11.84 -21.32 23.97
CA ALA A 64 12.07 -21.46 25.40
C ALA A 64 12.82 -22.76 25.72
N ARG A 65 12.40 -23.87 25.11
CA ARG A 65 13.08 -25.17 25.24
C ARG A 65 14.51 -25.12 24.72
N GLN A 66 14.75 -24.47 23.58
CA GLN A 66 16.08 -24.30 23.01
C GLN A 66 16.98 -23.42 23.90
N ALA A 67 16.41 -22.38 24.50
CA ALA A 67 17.11 -21.48 25.42
C ALA A 67 17.31 -22.06 26.84
N GLY A 68 16.74 -23.24 27.14
CA GLY A 68 16.77 -23.84 28.47
C GLY A 68 15.93 -23.08 29.51
N VAL A 69 15.02 -22.20 29.06
CA VAL A 69 14.15 -21.39 29.92
C VAL A 69 12.76 -22.01 29.95
N LYS A 70 12.14 -22.10 31.14
CA LYS A 70 10.73 -22.51 31.25
C LYS A 70 9.85 -21.26 31.12
N VAL A 71 9.00 -21.21 30.09
CA VAL A 71 7.97 -20.16 29.98
C VAL A 71 6.83 -20.51 30.95
N PRO A 72 6.44 -19.63 31.88
CA PRO A 72 5.27 -19.84 32.72
C PRO A 72 4.02 -19.87 31.84
N ARG A 73 3.22 -20.93 31.95
CA ARG A 73 1.83 -20.91 31.48
C ARG A 73 1.01 -20.33 32.62
N ASP A 74 0.65 -19.05 32.53
CA ASP A 74 -0.40 -18.52 33.40
C ASP A 74 -1.75 -19.07 32.92
N PRO A 75 -2.65 -19.45 33.86
CA PRO A 75 -3.97 -20.02 33.56
C PRO A 75 -4.95 -19.03 32.94
#